data_AF-A0A7C6HYZ1-F1
#
_entry.id   AF-A0A7C6HYZ1-F1
#
_cell.length_a   1.000
_cell.length_b   1.000
_cell.length_c   1.000
_cell.angle_alpha   90.00
_cell.angle_beta   90.00
_cell.angle_gamma   90.00
#
_symmetry.space_group_name_H-M   'P 1'
#
loop_
_entity.id
_entity.type
_entity.pdbx_description
1 polymer ?
#
loop_
_entity_poly.entity_id
_entity_poly.type
_entity_poly.pdbx_seq_one_letter_code
_entity_poly.pdbx_strand_id
1 'polypeptide(L)' 'VYHQFCASVEKAISQGVIRDIEPLDLLMDVGSLVVFSFLMAPIITDFLDLDQSHLTDFVDHRKQEALTLLFQGLRV' A
#
# COMPACT_ATOMS: atom_id res chain seq x y z
N VAL A 1 -2.21 14.27 13.54
CA VAL A 1 -1.77 13.12 12.72
C VAL A 1 -1.74 13.48 11.23
N TYR A 2 -2.89 13.78 10.59
CA TYR A 2 -2.91 14.14 9.15
C TYR A 2 -2.00 15.32 8.77
N HIS A 3 -2.07 16.45 9.50
CA HIS A 3 -1.18 17.60 9.22
C HIS A 3 0.32 17.28 9.35
N GLN A 4 0.70 16.40 10.28
CA GLN A 4 2.10 15.97 10.44
C GLN A 4 2.55 15.08 9.27
N PHE A 5 1.63 14.27 8.76
CA PHE A 5 1.87 13.47 7.55
C PHE A 5 2.06 14.37 6.33
N CYS A 6 1.16 15.35 6.08
CA CYS A 6 1.33 16.33 5.00
C CYS A 6 2.68 17.03 5.06
N ALA A 7 3.05 17.57 6.23
CA ALA A 7 4.35 18.23 6.42
C ALA A 7 5.56 17.30 6.15
N SER A 8 5.41 15.99 6.43
CA SER A 8 6.46 15.01 6.17
C SER A 8 6.61 14.70 4.68
N VAL A 9 5.48 14.62 3.96
CA VAL A 9 5.44 14.41 2.51
C VAL A 9 6.04 15.62 1.79
N GLU A 10 5.58 16.84 2.12
CA GLU A 10 6.11 18.09 1.55
C GLU A 10 7.62 18.22 1.78
N LYS A 11 8.10 17.87 2.98
CA LYS A 11 9.54 17.85 3.27
C LYS A 11 10.28 16.86 2.37
N ALA A 12 9.79 15.63 2.22
CA ALA A 12 10.42 14.62 1.37
C ALA A 12 10.45 15.05 -0.11
N ILE A 13 9.39 15.70 -0.60
CA ILE A 13 9.33 16.27 -1.96
C ILE A 13 10.38 17.38 -2.12
N SER A 14 10.43 18.33 -1.18
CA SER A 14 11.40 19.45 -1.24
C SER A 14 12.87 19.00 -1.18
N GLN A 15 13.13 17.82 -0.61
CA GLN A 15 14.45 17.20 -0.53
C GLN A 15 14.77 16.32 -1.76
N GLY A 16 13.83 16.16 -2.70
CA GLY A 16 13.98 15.28 -3.87
C GLY A 16 14.05 13.80 -3.51
N VAL A 17 13.50 13.40 -2.35
CA VAL A 17 13.50 12.00 -1.90
C VAL A 17 12.40 11.20 -2.61
N ILE A 18 11.26 11.85 -2.86
CA ILE A 18 10.12 11.31 -3.59
C ILE A 18 9.65 12.31 -4.64
N ARG A 19 8.97 11.84 -5.69
CA ARG A 19 8.33 12.70 -6.70
C ARG A 19 7.24 13.59 -6.08
N ASP A 20 6.86 14.62 -6.83
CA ASP A 20 5.70 15.43 -6.48
C ASP A 20 4.42 14.58 -6.47
N ILE A 21 3.67 14.68 -5.37
CA ILE A 21 2.44 13.96 -5.11
C ILE A 21 1.64 14.71 -4.04
N GLU A 22 0.33 14.77 -4.20
CA GLU A 22 -0.54 15.34 -3.17
C GLU A 22 -0.60 14.36 -1.96
N PRO A 23 -0.48 14.84 -0.71
CA PRO A 23 -0.42 13.94 0.44
C PRO A 23 -1.64 13.00 0.60
N LEU A 24 -2.86 13.50 0.40
CA LEU A 24 -4.06 12.66 0.42
C LEU A 24 -3.99 11.56 -0.64
N ASP A 25 -3.51 11.84 -1.85
CA ASP A 25 -3.31 10.81 -2.88
C ASP A 25 -2.36 9.71 -2.38
N LEU A 26 -1.22 10.09 -1.78
CA LEU A 26 -0.30 9.10 -1.19
C LEU A 26 -0.96 8.28 -0.07
N LEU A 27 -1.77 8.92 0.78
CA LEU A 27 -2.50 8.23 1.84
C LEU A 27 -3.51 7.23 1.27
N MET A 28 -4.20 7.60 0.19
CA MET A 28 -5.16 6.75 -0.50
C MET A 28 -4.48 5.59 -1.22
N ASP A 29 -3.31 5.82 -1.84
CA ASP A 29 -2.50 4.78 -2.47
C ASP A 29 -2.06 3.72 -1.45
N VAL A 30 -1.49 4.17 -0.31
CA VAL A 30 -1.08 3.26 0.78
C VAL A 30 -2.29 2.50 1.34
N GLY A 31 -3.39 3.22 1.61
CA GLY A 31 -4.61 2.63 2.15
C GLY A 31 -5.21 1.58 1.22
N SER A 32 -5.32 1.88 -0.06
CA SER A 32 -5.91 0.98 -1.06
C SER A 32 -5.12 -0.32 -1.22
N LEU A 33 -3.78 -0.24 -1.26
CA LEU A 33 -2.89 -1.41 -1.37
C LEU A 33 -3.00 -2.37 -0.17
N VAL A 34 -3.33 -1.83 1.00
CA VAL A 34 -3.52 -2.62 2.23
C VAL A 34 -4.94 -3.18 2.30
N VAL A 35 -5.95 -2.33 2.15
CA VAL A 35 -7.38 -2.71 2.29
C VAL A 35 -7.76 -3.80 1.27
N PHE A 36 -7.24 -3.73 0.05
CA PHE A 36 -7.54 -4.72 -0.99
C PHE A 36 -7.20 -6.15 -0.58
N SER A 37 -6.15 -6.36 0.23
CA SER A 37 -5.75 -7.69 0.69
C SER A 37 -6.83 -8.34 1.59
N PHE A 38 -7.57 -7.52 2.34
CA PHE A 38 -8.69 -7.99 3.16
C PHE A 38 -9.96 -8.26 2.33
N LEU A 39 -10.20 -7.45 1.29
CA LEU A 39 -11.32 -7.66 0.38
C LEU A 39 -11.18 -8.97 -0.43
N MET A 40 -9.94 -9.39 -0.70
CA MET A 40 -9.65 -10.64 -1.41
C MET A 40 -9.78 -11.90 -0.53
N ALA A 41 -9.80 -11.77 0.80
CA ALA A 41 -9.87 -12.91 1.71
C ALA A 41 -11.04 -13.88 1.41
N PRO A 42 -12.31 -13.42 1.29
CA PRO A 42 -13.42 -14.32 0.97
C PRO A 42 -13.33 -14.91 -0.44
N ILE A 43 -12.67 -14.24 -1.38
CA ILE A 43 -12.45 -14.80 -2.73
C ILE A 43 -11.50 -16.00 -2.63
N ILE A 44 -10.45 -15.90 -1.82
CA ILE A 44 -9.48 -16.98 -1.63
C ILE A 44 -10.14 -18.15 -0.87
N THR A 45 -10.83 -17.88 0.23
CA THR A 45 -11.35 -18.95 1.10
C THR A 45 -12.67 -19.54 0.61
N ASP A 46 -13.60 -18.72 0.13
CA ASP A 46 -14.98 -19.15 -0.10
C ASP A 46 -15.29 -19.35 -1.58
N PHE A 47 -14.67 -18.58 -2.48
CA PHE A 47 -14.89 -18.70 -3.93
C PHE A 47 -13.91 -19.67 -4.61
N LEU A 48 -12.65 -19.66 -4.20
CA LEU A 48 -11.62 -20.55 -4.73
C LEU A 48 -11.43 -21.82 -3.89
N ASP A 49 -12.11 -21.93 -2.73
CA ASP A 49 -12.02 -23.05 -1.77
C ASP A 49 -10.57 -23.35 -1.35
N LEU A 50 -9.74 -22.31 -1.24
CA LEU A 50 -8.36 -22.43 -0.78
C LEU A 50 -8.32 -22.31 0.75
N ASP A 51 -7.37 -23.00 1.37
CA ASP A 51 -7.25 -23.01 2.82
C ASP A 51 -6.60 -21.73 3.38
N GLN A 52 -6.57 -21.65 4.72
CA GLN A 52 -6.00 -20.52 5.45
C GLN A 52 -4.48 -20.33 5.19
N SER A 53 -3.77 -21.37 4.77
CA SER A 53 -2.33 -21.26 4.45
C SER A 53 -2.13 -20.44 3.17
N HIS A 54 -2.99 -20.63 2.16
CA HIS A 54 -2.96 -19.84 0.93
C HIS A 54 -3.33 -18.37 1.17
N LEU A 55 -4.27 -18.09 2.09
CA LEU A 55 -4.57 -16.73 2.49
C LEU A 55 -3.39 -16.06 3.19
N THR A 56 -2.67 -16.81 4.04
CA THR A 56 -1.47 -16.32 4.74
C THR A 56 -0.36 -16.00 3.74
N ASP A 57 -0.08 -16.93 2.83
CA ASP A 57 0.92 -16.75 1.77
C ASP A 57 0.57 -15.56 0.85
N PHE A 58 -0.70 -15.41 0.50
CA PHE A 58 -1.19 -14.26 -0.27
C PHE A 58 -0.93 -12.95 0.46
N VAL A 59 -1.29 -12.86 1.75
CA VAL A 59 -1.08 -11.64 2.56
C VAL A 59 0.41 -11.32 2.68
N ASP A 60 1.26 -12.33 2.91
CA ASP A 60 2.71 -12.12 3.04
C ASP A 60 3.35 -11.69 1.71
N HIS A 61 2.96 -12.30 0.60
CA HIS A 61 3.36 -11.85 -0.73
C HIS A 61 2.88 -10.41 -1.01
N ARG A 62 1.62 -10.09 -0.66
CA ARG A 62 1.04 -8.76 -0.84
C ARG A 62 1.79 -7.68 -0.07
N LYS A 63 2.33 -7.96 1.12
CA LYS A 63 3.16 -6.99 1.88
C LYS A 63 4.41 -6.58 1.10
N GLN A 64 5.14 -7.55 0.56
CA GLN A 64 6.36 -7.32 -0.24
C GLN A 64 6.01 -6.48 -1.48
N GLU A 65 4.97 -6.88 -2.19
CA GLU A 65 4.58 -6.25 -3.44
C GLU A 65 3.99 -4.84 -3.22
N ALA A 66 3.24 -4.60 -2.14
CA ALA A 66 2.78 -3.24 -1.78
C ALA A 66 3.95 -2.27 -1.57
N LEU A 67 4.99 -2.70 -0.87
CA LEU A 67 6.18 -1.88 -0.65
C LEU A 67 6.92 -1.61 -1.97
N THR A 68 7.07 -2.63 -2.81
CA THR A 68 7.68 -2.49 -4.14
C THR A 68 6.95 -1.45 -4.98
N LEU A 69 5.63 -1.56 -5.08
CA LEU A 69 4.80 -0.64 -5.87
C LEU A 69 4.85 0.79 -5.31
N LEU A 70 4.78 0.96 -3.99
CA LEU A 70 4.90 2.28 -3.35
C LEU A 70 6.27 2.91 -3.63
N PHE A 71 7.36 2.18 -3.42
CA PHE A 71 8.70 2.73 -3.63
C PHE A 71 8.96 3.05 -5.09
N GLN A 72 8.53 2.19 -6.01
CA GLN A 72 8.66 2.46 -7.45
C GLN A 72 7.81 3.65 -7.87
N GLY A 73 6.56 3.72 -7.39
CA GLY A 73 5.63 4.79 -7.69
C GLY A 73 6.03 6.14 -7.09
N LEU A 74 6.88 6.18 -6.07
CA LEU A 74 7.36 7.40 -5.42
C LEU A 74 8.72 7.90 -5.93
N ARG A 75 9.42 7.16 -6.78
CA ARG A 75 10.73 7.59 -7.30
C ARG A 75 10.61 8.89 -8.12
N VAL A 76 11.64 9.72 -8.00
CA VAL A 76 11.87 10.94 -8.79
C VAL A 76 12.29 10.60 -10.21
#